data_AF-A0A2V8HCZ5-F1
#
_entry.id   AF-A0A2V8HCZ5-F1
#
_cell.length_a   1.000
_cell.length_b   1.000
_cell.length_c   1.000
_cell.angle_alpha   90.00
_cell.angle_beta   90.00
_cell.angle_gamma   90.00
#
_symmetry.space_group_name_H-M   'P 1'
#
loop_
_entity.id
_entity.type
_entity.pdbx_description
1 polymer ?
#
loop_
_entity_poly.entity_id
_entity_poly.type
_entity_poly.pdbx_seq_one_letter_code
_entity_poly.pdbx_strand_id
1 'polypeptide(L)'
;MRDNSLSEVGRLTRVLVKHPREAFVSDEAIAAQWKLLNFSAAPAVARASEEFEAFVGILRGAGAQVDFLPADERTSLDSIYAR
;
A
#
# COMPACT_ATOMS: atom_id res chain seq x y z
N MET A 1 -13.29 -15.28 -14.10
CA MET A 1 -14.34 -14.65 -13.28
C MET A 1 -14.29 -13.16 -13.54
N ARG A 2 -15.43 -12.52 -13.86
CA ARG A 2 -15.49 -11.05 -13.94
C ARG A 2 -15.54 -10.53 -12.51
N ASP A 3 -14.54 -9.75 -12.14
CA ASP A 3 -14.54 -8.98 -10.90
C ASP A 3 -15.60 -7.88 -11.04
N ASN A 4 -16.70 -8.00 -10.33
CA ASN A 4 -17.83 -7.08 -10.41
C ASN A 4 -18.12 -6.53 -9.01
N SER A 5 -17.07 -6.02 -8.35
CA SER A 5 -17.17 -5.31 -7.08
C SER A 5 -17.79 -3.93 -7.29
N LEU A 6 -19.12 -3.85 -7.23
CA LEU A 6 -19.88 -2.60 -7.23
C LEU A 6 -20.24 -2.13 -5.81
N SER A 7 -19.54 -2.64 -4.80
CA SER A 7 -19.85 -2.40 -3.39
C SER A 7 -18.59 -2.43 -2.53
N GLU A 8 -18.44 -1.41 -1.68
CA GLU A 8 -17.36 -1.27 -0.69
C GLU A 8 -17.52 -2.21 0.52
N VAL A 9 -18.67 -2.87 0.66
CA VAL A 9 -18.99 -3.78 1.78
C VAL A 9 -19.25 -5.22 1.32
N GLY A 10 -19.20 -5.46 0.01
CA GLY A 10 -19.31 -6.80 -0.55
C GLY A 10 -18.10 -7.66 -0.19
N ARG A 11 -18.20 -8.97 -0.41
CA ARG A 11 -17.06 -9.87 -0.19
C ARG A 11 -15.90 -9.48 -1.11
N LEU A 12 -14.78 -9.08 -0.52
CA LEU A 12 -13.54 -8.81 -1.23
C LEU A 12 -12.93 -10.12 -1.75
N THR A 13 -12.80 -10.26 -3.07
CA THR A 13 -12.24 -11.49 -3.69
C THR A 13 -10.85 -11.27 -4.28
N ARG A 14 -10.53 -10.04 -4.68
CA ARG A 14 -9.23 -9.62 -5.19
C ARG A 14 -8.99 -8.18 -4.79
N VAL A 15 -7.75 -7.84 -4.46
CA VAL A 15 -7.37 -6.48 -4.07
C VAL A 15 -5.96 -6.16 -4.53
N LEU A 16 -5.75 -4.92 -4.95
CA LEU A 16 -4.46 -4.38 -5.32
C LEU A 16 -3.91 -3.56 -4.15
N VAL A 17 -2.67 -3.82 -3.75
CA VAL A 17 -2.00 -3.11 -2.67
C VAL A 17 -0.61 -2.63 -3.13
N LYS A 18 -0.01 -1.67 -2.44
CA LYS A 18 1.40 -1.27 -2.68
C LYS A 18 2.20 -1.47 -1.41
N HIS A 19 3.32 -2.19 -1.50
CA HIS A 19 4.16 -2.45 -0.33
C HIS A 19 4.91 -1.16 0.09
N PRO A 20 5.06 -0.85 1.39
CA PRO A 20 5.78 0.34 1.87
C PRO A 20 7.17 0.54 1.24
N ARG A 21 7.95 -0.54 1.09
CA ARG A 21 9.25 -0.51 0.39
C ARG A 21 9.18 -0.01 -1.05
N GLU A 22 8.10 -0.32 -1.77
CA GLU A 22 7.88 0.10 -3.16
C GLU A 22 7.31 1.53 -3.27
N ALA A 23 6.61 2.00 -2.23
CA ALA A 23 6.03 3.35 -2.19
C ALA A 23 7.01 4.40 -1.65
N PHE A 24 7.79 4.06 -0.62
CA PHE A 24 8.67 5.01 0.05
C PHE A 24 10.08 5.05 -0.55
N VAL A 25 10.54 3.95 -1.13
CA VAL A 25 11.78 3.78 -1.93
C VAL A 25 13.09 4.05 -1.18
N SER A 26 13.23 5.18 -0.49
CA SER A 26 14.46 5.59 0.20
C SER A 26 14.18 6.62 1.31
N ASP A 27 15.11 6.74 2.27
CA ASP A 27 15.04 7.74 3.34
C ASP A 27 15.15 9.17 2.78
N GLU A 28 15.87 9.35 1.68
CA GLU A 28 15.98 10.63 0.96
C GLU A 28 14.62 11.06 0.38
N ALA A 29 13.91 10.12 -0.26
CA ALA A 29 12.57 10.38 -0.79
C ALA A 29 11.58 10.73 0.33
N ILE A 30 11.65 9.99 1.45
CA ILE A 30 10.86 10.27 2.64
C ILE A 30 11.13 11.69 3.12
N ALA A 31 12.39 12.02 3.41
CA ALA A 31 12.80 13.31 3.96
C ALA A 31 12.38 14.49 3.07
N ALA A 32 12.42 14.31 1.75
CA ALA A 32 12.05 15.34 0.79
C ALA A 32 10.52 15.57 0.69
N GLN A 33 9.69 14.53 0.83
CA GLN A 33 8.29 14.58 0.40
C GLN A 33 7.27 14.53 1.53
N TRP A 34 7.56 13.90 2.69
CA TRP A 34 6.53 13.58 3.69
C TRP A 34 5.77 14.81 4.18
N LYS A 35 6.47 15.93 4.43
CA LYS A 35 5.84 17.18 4.86
C LYS A 35 5.01 17.82 3.76
N LEU A 36 5.53 17.82 2.53
CA LEU A 36 4.86 18.42 1.36
C LEU A 36 3.56 17.69 1.04
N LEU A 37 3.54 16.37 1.27
CA LEU A 37 2.37 15.51 1.11
C LEU A 37 1.48 15.48 2.36
N ASN A 38 1.73 16.33 3.36
CA ASN A 38 0.95 16.44 4.61
C ASN A 38 0.85 15.13 5.41
N PHE A 39 1.87 14.29 5.38
CA PHE A 39 1.96 13.17 6.33
C PHE A 39 2.14 13.74 7.75
N SER A 40 1.47 13.15 8.74
CA SER A 40 1.56 13.59 10.14
C SER A 40 2.95 13.36 10.75
N ALA A 41 3.70 12.39 10.22
CA ALA A 41 5.09 12.09 10.55
C ALA A 41 5.79 11.43 9.35
N ALA A 42 7.13 11.47 9.35
CA ALA A 42 7.92 10.69 8.39
C ALA A 42 7.64 9.18 8.57
N PRO A 43 7.34 8.43 7.49
CA PRO A 43 7.12 6.99 7.59
C PRO A 43 8.34 6.24 8.13
N ALA A 44 8.10 5.31 9.06
CA ALA A 44 9.12 4.36 9.52
C ALA A 44 9.03 3.07 8.69
N VAL A 45 9.84 2.97 7.62
CA VAL A 45 9.72 1.91 6.59
C VAL A 45 9.73 0.50 7.17
N ALA A 46 10.63 0.22 8.12
CA ALA A 46 10.75 -1.11 8.74
C ALA A 46 9.44 -1.50 9.44
N ARG A 47 8.96 -0.65 10.35
CA ARG A 47 7.71 -0.87 11.08
C ARG A 47 6.50 -0.94 10.15
N ALA A 48 6.40 -0.03 9.18
CA ALA A 48 5.32 -0.04 8.19
C ALA A 48 5.31 -1.33 7.38
N SER A 49 6.49 -1.87 7.03
CA SER A 49 6.60 -3.15 6.32
C SER A 49 6.13 -4.32 7.18
N GLU A 50 6.50 -4.36 8.45
CA GLU A 50 6.04 -5.40 9.39
C GLU A 50 4.52 -5.40 9.55
N GLU A 51 3.93 -4.22 9.75
CA GLU A 51 2.48 -4.04 9.85
C GLU A 51 1.77 -4.41 8.54
N PHE A 52 2.36 -4.06 7.39
CA PHE A 52 1.83 -4.37 6.06
C PHE A 52 1.83 -5.88 5.76
N GLU A 53 2.90 -6.60 6.11
CA GLU A 53 2.93 -8.07 5.93
C GLU A 53 1.85 -8.77 6.77
N ALA A 54 1.62 -8.28 8.00
CA ALA A 54 0.52 -8.77 8.83
C ALA A 54 -0.85 -8.50 8.17
N PHE A 55 -1.06 -7.29 7.62
CA PHE A 55 -2.26 -6.92 6.89
C PHE A 55 -2.51 -7.81 5.66
N VAL A 56 -1.48 -8.04 4.84
CA VAL A 56 -1.55 -8.95 3.68
C VAL A 56 -1.88 -10.38 4.12
N GLY A 57 -1.31 -10.84 5.24
CA GLY A 57 -1.62 -12.13 5.85
C GLY A 57 -3.11 -12.28 6.18
N ILE A 58 -3.73 -11.25 6.75
CA ILE A 58 -5.17 -11.21 7.07
C ILE A 58 -6.01 -11.30 5.79
N LEU A 59 -5.69 -10.51 4.75
CA LEU A 59 -6.41 -10.51 3.48
C LEU A 59 -6.38 -11.89 2.80
N ARG A 60 -5.19 -12.49 2.73
CA ARG A 60 -5.00 -13.84 2.17
C ARG A 60 -5.73 -14.89 3.00
N GLY A 61 -5.65 -14.80 4.33
CA GLY A 61 -6.37 -15.69 5.25
C GLY A 61 -7.90 -15.61 5.10
N ALA A 62 -8.44 -14.44 4.74
CA ALA A 62 -9.85 -14.25 4.39
C ALA A 62 -10.23 -14.78 2.98
N GLY A 63 -9.26 -15.29 2.21
CA GLY A 63 -9.46 -15.85 0.88
C GLY A 63 -9.43 -14.83 -0.26
N ALA A 64 -8.94 -13.62 -0.03
CA ALA A 64 -8.74 -12.63 -1.09
C ALA A 64 -7.42 -12.90 -1.83
N GLN A 65 -7.45 -12.77 -3.16
CA GLN A 65 -6.22 -12.65 -3.95
C GLN A 65 -5.63 -11.26 -3.74
N VAL A 66 -4.33 -11.19 -3.39
CA VAL A 66 -3.62 -9.93 -3.18
C VAL A 66 -2.56 -9.76 -4.26
N ASP A 67 -2.71 -8.73 -5.09
CA ASP A 67 -1.73 -8.32 -6.09
C ASP A 67 -0.98 -7.07 -5.62
N PHE A 68 0.25 -6.89 -6.10
CA PHE A 68 1.14 -5.81 -5.66
C PHE A 68 1.46 -4.86 -6.80
N LEU A 69 1.36 -3.56 -6.53
CA LEU A 69 1.89 -2.51 -7.37
C LEU A 69 3.42 -2.42 -7.19
N PRO A 70 4.20 -2.31 -8.29
CA PRO A 70 5.63 -2.07 -8.21
C PRO A 70 5.94 -0.62 -7.84
N ALA A 71 7.20 -0.34 -7.51
CA ALA A 71 7.73 1.02 -7.56
C ALA A 71 7.57 1.62 -8.97
N ASP A 72 7.37 2.95 -9.01
CA ASP A 72 7.26 3.71 -10.26
C ASP A 72 7.78 5.13 -10.02
N GLU A 73 8.79 5.55 -10.78
CA GLU A 73 9.45 6.84 -10.66
C GLU A 73 8.52 8.04 -10.91
N ARG A 74 7.36 7.81 -11.53
CA ARG A 74 6.34 8.85 -11.77
C ARG A 74 5.44 9.09 -10.56
N THR A 75 5.61 8.30 -9.49
CA THR A 75 4.79 8.37 -8.28
C THR A 75 5.57 8.91 -7.09
N SER A 76 4.85 9.40 -6.07
CA SER A 76 5.42 9.93 -4.83
C SER A 76 5.10 9.02 -3.63
N LEU A 77 5.49 9.39 -2.40
CA LEU A 77 5.22 8.58 -1.20
C LEU A 77 3.72 8.27 -1.03
N ASP A 78 2.84 9.16 -1.49
CA ASP A 78 1.39 9.03 -1.42
C ASP A 78 0.84 7.86 -2.25
N SER A 79 1.64 7.27 -3.15
CA SER A 79 1.31 6.04 -3.87
C SER A 79 1.10 4.82 -2.97
N ILE A 80 1.45 4.91 -1.68
CA ILE A 80 1.08 3.93 -0.66
C ILE A 80 -0.44 3.74 -0.55
N TYR A 81 -1.23 4.77 -0.88
CA TYR A 81 -2.68 4.75 -0.84
C TYR A 81 -3.29 4.32 -2.19
N ALA A 82 -3.10 3.05 -2.54
CA ALA A 82 -3.87 2.43 -3.62
C ALA A 82 -5.36 2.41 -3.21
N ARG A 83 -6.20 3.15 -3.92
CA ARG A 83 -7.66 3.19 -3.73
C ARG A 83 -8.36 2.60 -4.94
#